data_AF-A0A940RB58-F1
#
_entry.id   AF-A0A940RB58-F1
#
_cell.length_a   1.000
_cell.length_b   1.000
_cell.length_c   1.000
_cell.angle_alpha   90.00
_cell.angle_beta   90.00
_cell.angle_gamma   90.00
#
_symmetry.space_group_name_H-M   'P 1'
#
loop_
_entity.id
_entity.type
_entity.pdbx_description
1 polymer ?
#
loop_
_entity_poly.entity_id
_entity_poly.type
_entity_poly.pdbx_seq_one_letter_code
_entity_poly.pdbx_strand_id
1 'polypeptide(L)'
;MKLWLVLFFFPFTSFSQQFSQKEINRYKSQAQRVTIIRDNWGVPHIYGKTDADAVFGLMYAQCQENFFKVEENNLEMMGRLSEVYGESQLY
;
A
#
# COMPACT_ATOMS: atom_id res chain seq x y z
N MET A 1 -8.73 -36.16 -27.65
CA MET A 1 -8.73 -36.33 -26.17
C MET A 1 -7.52 -35.70 -25.46
N LYS A 2 -6.33 -35.57 -26.08
CA LYS A 2 -5.16 -34.95 -25.44
C LYS A 2 -5.17 -33.41 -25.31
N LEU A 3 -5.95 -32.70 -26.14
CA LEU A 3 -6.00 -31.23 -26.13
C LEU A 3 -6.74 -30.64 -24.90
N TRP A 4 -7.69 -31.40 -24.33
CA TRP A 4 -8.45 -30.97 -23.15
C TRP A 4 -7.62 -31.00 -21.86
N LEU A 5 -6.56 -31.83 -21.80
CA LEU A 5 -5.66 -31.90 -20.64
C LEU A 5 -4.76 -30.66 -20.52
N VAL A 6 -4.46 -29.98 -21.63
CA VAL A 6 -3.64 -28.75 -21.64
C VAL A 6 -4.41 -27.54 -21.08
N LEU A 7 -5.72 -27.49 -21.30
CA LEU A 7 -6.58 -26.43 -20.75
C LEU A 7 -6.72 -26.49 -19.23
N PHE A 8 -6.55 -27.67 -18.61
CA PHE A 8 -6.63 -27.84 -17.15
C PHE A 8 -5.37 -27.37 -16.41
N PHE A 9 -4.24 -27.26 -17.13
CA PHE A 9 -2.96 -26.81 -16.59
C PHE A 9 -2.62 -25.36 -16.97
N PHE A 10 -3.53 -24.63 -17.61
CA PHE A 10 -3.31 -23.21 -17.85
C PHE A 10 -3.44 -22.47 -16.52
N PRO A 11 -2.34 -21.94 -15.95
CA PRO A 11 -2.43 -21.21 -14.70
C PRO A 11 -3.35 -20.02 -14.95
N PHE A 12 -4.43 -19.95 -14.18
CA PHE A 12 -5.31 -18.79 -14.18
C PHE A 12 -4.43 -17.62 -13.73
N THR A 13 -3.99 -16.79 -14.67
CA THR A 13 -3.16 -15.64 -14.37
C THR A 13 -4.02 -14.66 -13.58
N SER A 14 -3.87 -14.67 -12.26
CA SER A 14 -4.47 -13.66 -11.39
C SER A 14 -3.83 -12.31 -11.73
N PHE A 15 -4.56 -11.48 -12.47
CA PHE A 15 -4.17 -10.10 -12.67
C PHE A 15 -4.33 -9.35 -11.34
N SER A 16 -3.32 -8.56 -10.97
CA SER A 16 -3.44 -7.64 -9.85
C SER A 16 -4.61 -6.68 -10.10
N GLN A 17 -5.43 -6.47 -9.05
CA GLN A 17 -6.58 -5.57 -9.14
C GLN A 17 -6.09 -4.15 -9.37
N GLN A 18 -6.33 -3.63 -10.57
CA GLN A 18 -6.09 -2.23 -10.90
C GLN A 18 -7.06 -1.35 -10.10
N PHE A 19 -6.58 -0.19 -9.64
CA PHE A 19 -7.46 0.81 -9.02
C PHE A 19 -8.49 1.31 -10.03
N SER A 20 -9.76 1.35 -9.62
CA SER A 20 -10.82 1.94 -10.42
C SER A 20 -10.68 3.46 -10.49
N GLN A 21 -11.20 4.08 -11.56
CA GLN A 21 -11.23 5.54 -11.67
C GLN A 21 -11.97 6.20 -10.50
N LYS A 22 -12.98 5.52 -9.95
CA LYS A 22 -13.73 5.97 -8.76
C LYS A 22 -12.81 6.05 -7.54
N GLU A 23 -11.98 5.05 -7.30
CA GLU A 23 -11.03 5.04 -6.18
C GLU A 23 -9.96 6.12 -6.35
N ILE A 24 -9.38 6.23 -7.55
CA ILE A 24 -8.38 7.25 -7.86
C ILE A 24 -8.96 8.65 -7.60
N ASN A 25 -10.18 8.91 -8.07
CA ASN A 25 -10.85 10.19 -7.84
C ASN A 25 -11.13 10.42 -6.35
N ARG A 26 -11.54 9.39 -5.60
CA ARG A 26 -11.74 9.48 -4.15
C ARG A 26 -10.43 9.86 -3.43
N TYR A 27 -9.31 9.22 -3.74
CA TYR A 27 -8.01 9.54 -3.15
C TYR A 27 -7.53 10.95 -3.52
N LYS A 28 -7.69 11.35 -4.78
CA LYS A 28 -7.37 12.73 -5.21
C LYS A 28 -8.18 13.76 -4.43
N SER A 29 -9.48 13.55 -4.28
CA SER A 29 -10.35 14.45 -3.50
C SER A 29 -9.99 14.46 -2.02
N GLN A 30 -9.51 13.36 -1.44
CA GLN A 30 -9.03 13.30 -0.06
C GLN A 30 -7.70 14.05 0.10
N ALA A 31 -6.74 13.82 -0.80
CA ALA A 31 -5.45 14.50 -0.81
C ALA A 31 -5.59 16.03 -0.89
N GLN A 32 -6.55 16.54 -1.66
CA GLN A 32 -6.84 17.98 -1.75
C GLN A 32 -7.30 18.61 -0.43
N ARG A 33 -7.75 17.82 0.56
CA ARG A 33 -8.17 18.31 1.88
C ARG A 33 -7.03 18.26 2.92
N VAL A 34 -5.87 17.76 2.53
CA VAL A 34 -4.72 17.56 3.42
C VAL A 34 -3.61 18.53 3.05
N THR A 35 -3.05 19.19 4.06
CA THR A 35 -1.87 20.04 3.91
C THR A 35 -0.76 19.52 4.82
N ILE A 36 0.43 19.31 4.27
CA ILE A 36 1.61 18.87 5.02
C ILE A 36 2.66 19.97 4.90
N ILE A 37 3.07 20.53 6.03
CA ILE A 37 4.11 21.56 6.12
C ILE A 37 5.27 20.94 6.89
N ARG A 38 6.47 20.95 6.33
CA ARG A 38 7.67 20.47 7.04
C ARG A 38 8.41 21.64 7.65
N ASP A 39 8.84 21.48 8.90
CA ASP A 39 9.66 22.48 9.58
C ASP A 39 11.13 22.42 9.13
N ASN A 40 12.00 23.21 9.78
CA ASN A 40 13.43 23.26 9.49
C ASN A 40 14.18 21.93 9.71
N TRP A 41 13.61 21.02 10.48
CA TRP A 41 14.18 19.69 10.76
C TRP A 41 13.53 18.60 9.91
N GLY A 42 12.60 18.97 9.03
CA GLY A 42 11.84 18.06 8.18
C GLY A 42 10.64 17.44 8.87
N VAL A 43 10.30 17.80 10.11
CA VAL A 43 9.16 17.22 10.84
C VAL A 43 7.85 17.63 10.18
N PRO A 44 6.97 16.67 9.79
CA PRO A 44 5.72 16.99 9.11
C PRO A 44 4.65 17.46 10.11
N HIS A 45 4.16 18.69 9.92
CA HIS A 45 2.94 19.22 10.52
C HIS A 45 1.77 19.01 9.56
N ILE A 46 0.80 18.20 9.98
CA ILE A 46 -0.24 17.65 9.10
C ILE A 46 -1.59 18.23 9.49
N TYR A 47 -2.25 18.85 8.52
CA TYR A 47 -3.53 19.52 8.70
C TYR A 47 -4.58 18.86 7.80
N GLY A 48 -5.68 18.42 8.41
CA GLY A 48 -6.86 17.88 7.74
C GLY A 48 -8.13 18.40 8.42
N LYS A 49 -9.26 18.38 7.70
CA LYS A 49 -10.56 18.82 8.26
C LYS A 49 -11.21 17.79 9.18
N THR A 50 -10.79 16.53 9.04
CA THR A 50 -11.31 15.39 9.79
C THR A 50 -10.13 14.51 10.23
N ASP A 51 -10.34 13.67 11.25
CA ASP A 51 -9.33 12.72 11.70
C ASP A 51 -8.88 11.78 10.56
N ALA A 52 -9.81 11.38 9.70
CA ALA A 52 -9.52 10.57 8.52
C ALA A 52 -8.58 11.28 7.52
N ASP A 53 -8.72 12.60 7.35
CA ASP A 53 -7.82 13.39 6.52
C ASP A 53 -6.44 13.53 7.18
N ALA A 54 -6.39 13.73 8.50
CA ALA A 54 -5.12 13.82 9.24
C ALA A 54 -4.34 12.49 9.20
N VAL A 55 -5.00 11.36 9.43
CA VAL A 55 -4.39 10.02 9.36
C VAL A 55 -3.93 9.69 7.94
N PHE A 56 -4.69 10.09 6.92
CA PHE A 56 -4.27 9.95 5.52
C PHE A 56 -2.94 10.70 5.27
N GLY A 57 -2.84 11.96 5.72
CA GLY A 57 -1.61 12.75 5.63
C GLY A 57 -0.45 12.13 6.41
N LEU A 58 -0.72 11.61 7.61
CA LEU A 58 0.28 10.95 8.46
C LEU A 58 0.91 9.76 7.76
N MET A 59 0.08 8.84 7.26
CA MET A 59 0.57 7.66 6.56
C MET A 59 1.31 8.05 5.28
N TYR A 60 0.82 9.06 4.55
CA TYR A 60 1.53 9.58 3.38
C TYR A 60 2.92 10.12 3.74
N ALA A 61 3.05 10.92 4.80
CA ALA A 61 4.32 11.46 5.26
C ALA A 61 5.30 10.35 5.71
N GLN A 62 4.81 9.33 6.41
CA GLN A 62 5.61 8.16 6.80
C GLN A 62 6.14 7.39 5.58
N CYS A 63 5.27 7.12 4.62
CA CYS A 63 5.66 6.44 3.38
C CYS A 63 6.65 7.26 2.54
N GLN A 64 6.57 8.60 2.56
CA GLN A 64 7.56 9.45 1.90
C GLN A 64 8.96 9.30 2.50
N GLU A 65 9.05 9.08 3.82
CA GLU A 65 10.33 9.00 4.54
C GLU A 65 10.93 7.60 4.49
N ASN A 66 10.13 6.57 4.76
CA ASN A 66 10.61 5.19 4.81
C ASN A 66 9.50 4.19 4.47
N PHE A 67 9.11 4.18 3.19
CA PHE A 67 8.11 3.23 2.69
C PHE A 67 8.45 1.78 3.03
N PHE A 68 9.71 1.37 2.83
CA PHE A 68 10.16 -0.01 3.08
C PHE A 68 9.87 -0.46 4.52
N LYS A 69 10.13 0.40 5.51
CA LYS A 69 9.84 0.05 6.91
C LYS A 69 8.35 -0.03 7.21
N VAL A 70 7.55 0.84 6.59
CA VAL A 70 6.08 0.79 6.70
C VAL A 70 5.53 -0.50 6.08
N GLU A 71 6.04 -0.89 4.90
CA GLU A 71 5.67 -2.12 4.22
C GLU A 71 6.10 -3.36 5.01
N GLU A 72 7.34 -3.39 5.51
CA GLU A 72 7.85 -4.47 6.36
C GLU A 72 6.96 -4.69 7.59
N ASN A 73 6.59 -3.62 8.31
CA ASN A 73 5.70 -3.72 9.46
C ASN A 73 4.32 -4.31 9.07
N ASN A 74 3.77 -3.90 7.92
CA ASN A 74 2.53 -4.48 7.42
C ASN A 74 2.69 -5.98 7.09
N LEU A 75 3.80 -6.38 6.47
CA LEU A 75 4.08 -7.78 6.17
C LEU A 75 4.26 -8.60 7.45
N GLU A 76 4.96 -8.06 8.45
CA GLU A 76 5.13 -8.68 9.76
C GLU A 76 3.77 -8.93 10.43
N MET A 77 2.93 -7.90 10.53
CA MET A 77 1.61 -8.02 11.16
C MET A 77 0.66 -8.96 10.40
N MET A 78 0.84 -9.11 9.08
CA MET A 78 0.08 -10.08 8.28
C MET A 78 0.69 -11.49 8.29
N GLY A 79 1.87 -11.70 8.89
CA GLY A 79 2.58 -12.99 8.84
C GLY A 79 3.14 -13.33 7.45
N ARG A 80 3.48 -12.32 6.65
CA ARG A 80 3.89 -12.43 5.24
C ARG A 80 5.34 -12.01 4.99
N LEU A 81 6.16 -11.90 6.03
CA LEU A 81 7.57 -11.51 5.91
C LEU A 81 8.37 -12.45 4.99
N SER A 82 8.04 -13.74 4.97
CA SER A 82 8.70 -14.73 4.12
C SER A 82 8.52 -14.46 2.62
N GLU A 83 7.52 -13.70 2.21
CA GLU A 83 7.33 -13.30 0.80
C GLU A 83 8.42 -12.33 0.31
N VAL A 84 9.04 -11.58 1.22
CA VAL A 84 10.11 -10.61 0.89
C VAL A 84 11.49 -11.13 1.32
N TYR A 85 11.59 -11.73 2.50
CA TYR A 85 12.86 -12.17 3.10
C TYR A 85 13.14 -13.67 2.97
N GLY A 86 12.24 -14.40 2.33
CA GLY A 86 12.39 -15.83 2.07
C GLY A 86 12.26 -16.70 3.32
N GLU A 87 12.79 -17.92 3.21
CA GLU A 87 12.58 -19.00 4.18
C GLU A 87 13.07 -18.68 5.59
N SER A 88 13.99 -17.73 5.76
CA SER A 88 14.49 -17.30 7.06
C SER A 88 13.44 -16.66 7.97
N GLN A 89 12.32 -16.22 7.38
CA GLN A 89 11.17 -15.64 8.08
C GLN A 89 9.95 -16.58 8.07
N LEU A 90 10.16 -17.88 7.75
CA LEU A 90 9.15 -18.91 8.00
C LEU A 90 9.22 -19.32 9.48
N TYR A 91 8.07 -19.34 10.14
CA TYR A 91 7.90 -19.82 11.51
C TYR A 91 7.37 -21.26 11.52
#